data_AF-A0A452Y7Z0-F1
#
_entry.id   AF-A0A452Y7Z0-F1
#
_cell.length_a   1.000
_cell.length_b   1.000
_cell.length_c   1.000
_cell.angle_alpha   90.00
_cell.angle_beta   90.00
_cell.angle_gamma   90.00
#
_symmetry.space_group_name_H-M   'P 1'
#
loop_
_entity.id
_entity.type
_entity.pdbx_description
1 polymer ?
#
loop_
_entity_poly.entity_id
_entity_poly.type
_entity_poly.pdbx_seq_one_letter_code
_entity_poly.pdbx_strand_id
1 'polypeptide(L)'
;HIVICGVNSHLTSILNQLNKFQESAIRLGTATARKQRILLLSELPRKHIEKLGDTICKDLNHVDVFTKSCSLSLTKSFERAAANKAKSIIILPSKNERYEVDTDAFLSLLALQSLPRIALVPTIVEASNSTTIELLKSITGLNVQPVEMVASKLFVQCSRQKGLLKIYRHLLNSRKNVFNIFSIPEVGGMKFKDVRRKVQDAVVCGIFRSGGIHFHPGDDEVLKETDKLLLISPVCGKRKSQYSVLNISERTDNSVNYSEPKEGQRSSSVVTELKETRLKNIVERPSKSLSKRMYTGTKGMHTYCWLEAKNY
;
A
#
# COMPACT_ATOMS: atom_id res chain seq x y z
N HIS A 1 17.59 -9.93 4.06
CA HIS A 1 17.69 -8.68 4.87
C HIS A 1 17.08 -7.53 4.10
N ILE A 2 16.84 -6.40 4.76
CA ILE A 2 16.50 -5.12 4.11
C ILE A 2 17.74 -4.23 4.23
N VAL A 3 18.09 -3.50 3.18
CA VAL A 3 19.17 -2.50 3.23
C VAL A 3 18.53 -1.12 3.30
N ILE A 4 18.94 -0.30 4.27
CA ILE A 4 18.54 1.10 4.37
C ILE A 4 19.81 1.95 4.19
N CYS A 5 19.75 2.93 3.30
CA CYS A 5 20.87 3.79 2.94
C CYS A 5 20.53 5.22 3.35
N GLY A 6 21.44 5.85 4.10
CA GLY A 6 21.21 7.20 4.62
C GLY A 6 20.46 7.20 5.95
N VAL A 7 20.54 8.35 6.63
CA VAL A 7 19.92 8.59 7.94
C VAL A 7 19.25 9.96 7.89
N ASN A 8 17.95 10.00 8.17
CA ASN A 8 17.18 11.22 8.31
C ASN A 8 16.19 11.10 9.50
N SER A 9 15.33 12.10 9.67
CA SER A 9 14.33 12.14 10.75
C SER A 9 13.27 11.03 10.65
N HIS A 10 13.09 10.41 9.47
CA HIS A 10 12.08 9.38 9.23
C HIS A 10 12.56 7.96 9.58
N LEU A 11 13.88 7.74 9.69
CA LEU A 11 14.48 6.42 9.94
C LEU A 11 13.84 5.69 11.13
N THR A 12 13.74 6.34 12.28
CA THR A 12 13.17 5.73 13.50
C THR A 12 11.72 5.32 13.31
N SER A 13 10.93 6.12 12.58
CA SER A 13 9.53 5.81 12.27
C SER A 13 9.42 4.58 11.36
N ILE A 14 10.26 4.51 10.32
CA ILE A 14 10.32 3.37 9.39
C ILE A 14 10.68 2.08 10.13
N LEU A 15 11.70 2.12 10.99
CA LEU A 15 12.13 0.94 11.77
C LEU A 15 11.04 0.47 12.73
N ASN A 16 10.33 1.40 13.38
CA ASN A 16 9.17 1.09 14.22
C ASN A 16 8.02 0.44 13.43
N GLN A 17 7.76 0.88 12.20
CA GLN A 17 6.76 0.26 11.33
C GLN A 17 7.17 -1.16 10.92
N LEU A 18 8.44 -1.36 10.55
CA LEU A 18 8.97 -2.68 10.21
C LEU A 18 8.91 -3.65 11.39
N ASN A 19 9.18 -3.17 12.61
CA ASN A 19 9.07 -3.97 13.83
C ASN A 19 7.63 -4.43 14.10
N LYS A 20 6.65 -3.53 14.00
CA LYS A 20 5.22 -3.86 14.15
C LYS A 20 4.71 -4.80 13.06
N PHE A 21 5.18 -4.61 11.83
CA PHE A 21 4.84 -5.49 10.72
C PHE A 21 5.38 -6.91 10.95
N GLN A 22 6.63 -7.01 11.39
CA GLN A 22 7.26 -8.30 11.69
C GLN A 22 6.59 -9.02 12.87
N GLU A 23 6.24 -8.30 13.94
CA GLU A 23 5.41 -8.82 15.04
C GLU A 23 4.10 -9.44 14.52
N SER A 24 3.40 -8.71 13.65
CA SER A 24 2.14 -9.15 13.05
C SER A 24 2.34 -10.39 12.16
N ALA A 25 3.41 -10.42 11.37
CA ALA A 25 3.75 -11.55 10.51
C ALA A 25 4.07 -12.82 11.31
N ILE A 26 4.74 -12.68 12.47
CA ILE A 26 5.01 -13.81 13.38
C ILE A 26 3.68 -14.34 13.94
N ARG A 27 2.82 -13.46 14.46
CA ARG A 27 1.51 -13.84 15.00
C ARG A 27 0.62 -14.54 13.97
N LEU A 28 0.73 -14.15 12.70
CA LEU A 28 -0.07 -14.70 11.59
C LEU A 28 0.57 -15.93 10.92
N GLY A 29 1.77 -16.33 11.34
CA GLY A 29 2.51 -17.47 10.78
C GLY A 29 3.01 -17.25 9.34
N THR A 30 3.06 -16.00 8.86
CA THR A 30 3.57 -15.63 7.53
C THR A 30 5.06 -15.30 7.55
N ALA A 31 5.63 -15.03 8.72
CA ALA A 31 7.04 -14.74 8.87
C ALA A 31 7.92 -15.94 8.49
N THR A 32 8.98 -15.67 7.71
CA THR A 32 10.01 -16.65 7.35
C THR A 32 11.09 -16.79 8.43
N ALA A 33 11.24 -15.78 9.29
CA ALA A 33 12.22 -15.73 10.35
C ALA A 33 11.63 -15.07 11.60
N ARG A 34 12.19 -15.35 12.77
CA ARG A 34 11.78 -14.73 14.05
C ARG A 34 12.12 -13.24 14.12
N LYS A 35 13.23 -12.83 13.50
CA LYS A 35 13.65 -11.43 13.42
C LYS A 35 13.97 -11.02 11.99
N GLN A 36 13.54 -9.82 11.62
CA GLN A 36 13.88 -9.22 10.34
C GLN A 36 15.24 -8.52 10.46
N ARG A 37 16.22 -8.95 9.66
CA ARG A 37 17.53 -8.30 9.61
C ARG A 37 17.49 -7.05 8.73
N ILE A 38 18.00 -5.95 9.25
CA ILE A 38 18.14 -4.66 8.57
C ILE A 38 19.61 -4.26 8.60
N LEU A 39 20.16 -3.87 7.46
CA LEU A 39 21.50 -3.32 7.34
C LEU A 39 21.40 -1.83 7.01
N LEU A 40 21.81 -0.98 7.95
CA LEU A 40 21.85 0.47 7.82
C LEU A 40 23.23 0.91 7.33
N LEU A 41 23.27 1.46 6.12
CA LEU A 41 24.45 2.04 5.49
C LEU A 41 24.39 3.57 5.60
N SER A 42 25.47 4.21 6.03
CA SER A 42 25.53 5.68 6.09
C SER A 42 26.96 6.17 5.94
N GLU A 43 27.10 7.41 5.44
CA GLU A 43 28.40 8.10 5.36
C GLU A 43 28.83 8.70 6.71
N LEU A 44 28.00 8.57 7.76
CA LEU A 44 28.35 9.01 9.12
C LEU A 44 29.59 8.28 9.66
N PRO A 45 30.41 8.94 10.50
CA PRO A 45 31.54 8.31 11.16
C PRO A 45 31.13 7.07 11.94
N ARG A 46 31.99 6.05 11.94
CA ARG A 46 31.71 4.74 12.57
C ARG A 46 31.18 4.82 14.00
N LYS A 47 31.81 5.64 14.85
CA LYS A 47 31.37 5.82 16.25
C LYS A 47 29.94 6.39 16.36
N HIS A 48 29.55 7.26 15.43
CA HIS A 48 28.25 7.92 15.45
C HIS A 48 27.15 6.96 14.99
N ILE A 49 27.39 6.21 13.91
CA ILE A 49 26.41 5.25 13.40
C ILE A 49 26.24 4.05 14.34
N GLU A 50 27.30 3.58 14.99
CA GLU A 50 27.22 2.52 16.00
C GLU A 50 26.38 2.97 17.20
N LYS A 51 26.66 4.16 17.76
CA LYS A 51 25.86 4.75 18.84
C LYS A 51 24.38 4.93 18.45
N LEU A 52 24.11 5.37 17.23
CA LEU A 52 22.75 5.50 16.70
C LEU A 52 22.06 4.14 16.62
N GLY A 53 22.76 3.13 16.09
CA GLY A 53 22.29 1.75 16.03
C GLY A 53 21.94 1.19 17.40
N ASP A 54 22.84 1.33 18.38
CA ASP A 54 22.63 0.85 19.76
C ASP A 54 21.44 1.54 20.42
N THR A 55 21.24 2.84 20.15
CA THR A 55 20.09 3.58 20.68
C THR A 55 18.79 3.04 20.11
N ILE A 56 18.73 2.82 18.80
CA ILE A 56 17.53 2.35 18.11
C ILE A 56 17.23 0.88 18.42
N CYS A 57 18.24 0.02 18.51
CA CYS A 57 18.08 -1.40 18.77
C CYS A 57 17.42 -1.70 20.11
N LYS A 58 17.57 -0.83 21.12
CA LYS A 58 16.94 -1.00 22.44
C LYS A 58 15.42 -1.07 22.39
N ASP A 59 14.81 -0.38 21.42
CA ASP A 59 13.35 -0.28 21.31
C ASP A 59 12.73 -1.35 20.39
N LEU A 60 13.56 -2.19 19.74
CA LEU A 60 13.13 -3.11 18.68
C LEU A 60 13.29 -4.59 19.07
N ASN A 61 12.17 -5.29 19.25
CA ASN A 61 12.16 -6.70 19.67
C ASN A 61 12.19 -7.70 18.50
N HIS A 62 11.65 -7.31 17.34
CA HIS A 62 11.45 -8.20 16.18
C HIS A 62 12.37 -7.87 14.99
N VAL A 63 13.26 -6.89 15.15
CA VAL A 63 14.16 -6.42 14.12
C VAL A 63 15.57 -6.37 14.69
N ASP A 64 16.54 -6.87 13.94
CA ASP A 64 17.97 -6.67 14.24
C ASP A 64 18.53 -5.65 13.26
N VAL A 65 19.08 -4.55 13.77
CA VAL A 65 19.70 -3.49 12.96
C VAL A 65 21.22 -3.61 13.05
N PHE A 66 21.86 -3.85 11.91
CA PHE A 66 23.31 -3.82 11.76
C PHE A 66 23.69 -2.50 11.11
N THR A 67 24.70 -1.82 11.63
CA THR A 67 25.13 -0.52 11.11
C THR A 67 26.48 -0.65 10.42
N LYS A 68 26.66 0.09 9.32
CA LYS A 68 27.93 0.18 8.61
C LYS A 68 28.17 1.60 8.11
N SER A 69 29.33 2.14 8.49
CA SER A 69 29.88 3.36 7.90
C SER A 69 30.51 3.03 6.55
N CYS A 70 30.02 3.64 5.47
CA CYS A 70 30.52 3.49 4.10
C CYS A 70 30.00 4.62 3.20
N SER A 71 30.71 4.91 2.10
CA SER A 71 30.20 5.86 1.11
C SER A 71 29.09 5.25 0.27
N LEU A 72 28.01 6.00 0.07
CA LEU A 72 26.84 5.59 -0.68
C LEU A 72 27.00 5.85 -2.19
N SER A 73 28.05 6.54 -2.62
CA SER A 73 28.37 6.74 -4.04
C SER A 73 29.22 5.60 -4.65
N LEU A 74 29.68 4.65 -3.82
CA LEU A 74 30.59 3.57 -4.25
C LEU A 74 29.88 2.23 -4.39
N THR A 75 29.95 1.62 -5.58
CA THR A 75 29.41 0.28 -5.86
C THR A 75 29.94 -0.79 -4.89
N LYS A 76 31.23 -0.73 -4.55
CA LYS A 76 31.87 -1.67 -3.59
C LYS A 76 31.18 -1.68 -2.22
N SER A 77 30.60 -0.56 -1.79
CA SER A 77 29.84 -0.50 -0.53
C SER A 77 28.61 -1.39 -0.60
N PHE A 78 27.87 -1.35 -1.70
CA PHE A 78 26.67 -2.16 -1.91
C PHE A 78 26.97 -3.63 -2.21
N GLU A 79 28.10 -3.93 -2.86
CA GLU A 79 28.60 -5.31 -3.00
C GLU A 79 28.85 -5.95 -1.64
N ARG A 80 29.58 -5.25 -0.77
CA ARG A 80 29.86 -5.69 0.60
C ARG A 80 28.60 -5.84 1.46
N ALA A 81 27.59 -5.04 1.18
CA ALA A 81 26.27 -5.12 1.81
C ALA A 81 25.37 -6.24 1.23
N ALA A 82 25.84 -6.95 0.20
CA ALA A 82 25.06 -7.92 -0.56
C ALA A 82 23.70 -7.36 -1.01
N ALA A 83 23.70 -6.12 -1.51
CA ALA A 83 22.49 -5.39 -1.87
C ALA A 83 21.67 -6.11 -2.95
N ASN A 84 22.33 -6.78 -3.90
CA ASN A 84 21.69 -7.61 -4.92
C ASN A 84 20.98 -8.87 -4.39
N LYS A 85 21.20 -9.25 -3.13
CA LYS A 85 20.52 -10.35 -2.43
C LYS A 85 19.52 -9.85 -1.39
N ALA A 86 19.35 -8.53 -1.25
CA ALA A 86 18.42 -7.95 -0.30
C ALA A 86 16.97 -8.21 -0.72
N LYS A 87 16.07 -8.25 0.26
CA LYS A 87 14.62 -8.32 0.03
C LYS A 87 14.10 -7.01 -0.59
N SER A 88 14.67 -5.89 -0.15
CA SER A 88 14.39 -4.55 -0.63
C SER A 88 15.51 -3.61 -0.19
N ILE A 89 15.63 -2.49 -0.90
CA ILE A 89 16.54 -1.39 -0.58
C ILE A 89 15.69 -0.15 -0.33
N ILE A 90 16.02 0.61 0.71
CA ILE A 90 15.38 1.90 1.03
C ILE A 90 16.48 2.95 1.02
N ILE A 91 16.35 4.00 0.22
CA ILE A 91 17.27 5.13 0.16
C ILE A 91 16.59 6.33 0.79
N LEU A 92 17.19 6.84 1.86
CA LEU A 92 16.75 8.01 2.60
C LEU A 92 17.72 9.15 2.32
N PRO A 93 17.26 10.33 1.88
CA PRO A 93 18.14 11.47 1.66
C PRO A 93 18.80 11.88 2.98
N SER A 94 20.13 11.97 2.99
CA SER A 94 20.95 12.32 4.16
C SER A 94 20.81 13.78 4.56
N LYS A 95 20.55 14.65 3.59
CA LYS A 95 20.47 16.10 3.79
C LYS A 95 19.00 16.51 3.79
N ASN A 96 18.55 17.06 4.91
CA ASN A 96 17.16 17.53 5.09
C ASN A 96 16.90 18.91 4.44
N GLU A 97 17.74 19.34 3.50
CA GLU A 97 17.59 20.64 2.86
C GLU A 97 16.54 20.55 1.77
N ARG A 98 15.36 21.12 2.05
CA ARG A 98 14.14 21.05 1.22
C ARG A 98 14.29 21.60 -0.20
N TYR A 99 15.43 22.19 -0.54
CA TYR A 99 15.70 22.89 -1.79
C TYR A 99 16.87 22.30 -2.58
N GLU A 100 17.60 21.33 -2.03
CA GLU A 100 18.61 20.62 -2.81
C GLU A 100 17.95 19.50 -3.62
N VAL A 101 18.45 19.32 -4.84
CA VAL A 101 18.17 18.10 -5.61
C VAL A 101 18.69 16.93 -4.78
N ASP A 102 17.93 15.83 -4.68
CA ASP A 102 18.32 14.62 -3.95
C ASP A 102 19.48 13.87 -4.67
N THR A 103 20.60 14.57 -4.85
CA THR A 103 21.81 14.14 -5.54
C THR A 103 22.42 12.91 -4.88
N ASP A 104 22.44 12.88 -3.54
CA ASP A 104 22.87 11.72 -2.76
C ASP A 104 22.07 10.45 -3.13
N ALA A 105 20.76 10.58 -3.33
CA ALA A 105 19.90 9.47 -3.73
C ALA A 105 20.20 9.02 -5.16
N PHE A 106 20.40 9.97 -6.08
CA PHE A 106 20.77 9.68 -7.47
C PHE A 106 22.15 8.99 -7.56
N LEU A 107 23.16 9.50 -6.87
CA LEU A 107 24.50 8.90 -6.80
C LEU A 107 24.44 7.47 -6.22
N SER A 108 23.62 7.25 -5.19
CA SER A 108 23.38 5.93 -4.62
C SER A 108 22.78 4.96 -5.62
N LEU A 109 21.84 5.42 -6.45
CA LEU A 109 21.25 4.60 -7.51
C LEU A 109 22.25 4.27 -8.62
N LEU A 110 23.07 5.21 -9.07
CA LEU A 110 24.13 4.93 -10.06
C LEU A 110 25.13 3.88 -9.54
N ALA A 111 25.49 3.99 -8.26
CA ALA A 111 26.34 3.01 -7.60
C ALA A 111 25.69 1.62 -7.53
N LEU A 112 24.38 1.55 -7.31
CA LEU A 112 23.59 0.31 -7.32
C LEU A 112 23.43 -0.28 -8.73
N GLN A 113 23.27 0.55 -9.76
CA GLN A 113 23.05 0.11 -11.15
C GLN A 113 24.17 -0.80 -11.67
N SER A 114 25.39 -0.59 -11.17
CA SER A 114 26.57 -1.37 -11.53
C SER A 114 26.55 -2.81 -10.96
N LEU A 115 25.59 -3.15 -10.08
CA LEU A 115 25.50 -4.48 -9.48
C LEU A 115 24.74 -5.48 -10.36
N PRO A 116 25.18 -6.75 -10.40
CA PRO A 116 24.47 -7.79 -11.12
C PRO A 116 23.13 -8.11 -10.45
N ARG A 117 22.08 -8.30 -11.29
CA ARG A 117 20.71 -8.68 -10.88
C ARG A 117 20.01 -7.69 -9.96
N ILE A 118 20.49 -6.46 -9.86
CA ILE A 118 19.90 -5.43 -9.00
C ILE A 118 18.49 -5.01 -9.43
N ALA A 119 18.18 -5.13 -10.73
CA ALA A 119 16.85 -4.88 -11.30
C ALA A 119 15.73 -5.71 -10.66
N LEU A 120 16.04 -6.87 -10.05
CA LEU A 120 15.07 -7.72 -9.37
C LEU A 120 14.75 -7.24 -7.95
N VAL A 121 15.60 -6.40 -7.36
CA VAL A 121 15.45 -5.93 -5.98
C VAL A 121 14.65 -4.63 -5.97
N PRO A 122 13.48 -4.60 -5.32
CA PRO A 122 12.70 -3.36 -5.22
C PRO A 122 13.46 -2.33 -4.41
N THR A 123 13.69 -1.17 -5.02
CA THR A 123 14.43 -0.04 -4.44
C THR A 123 13.48 1.12 -4.24
N ILE A 124 13.21 1.45 -2.98
CA ILE A 124 12.33 2.53 -2.57
C ILE A 124 13.20 3.75 -2.28
N VAL A 125 12.88 4.89 -2.86
CA VAL A 125 13.68 6.11 -2.71
C VAL A 125 12.79 7.23 -2.21
N GLU A 126 13.10 7.79 -1.06
CA GLU A 126 12.45 9.01 -0.62
C GLU A 126 12.97 10.19 -1.45
N ALA A 127 12.05 10.98 -2.01
CA ALA A 127 12.38 12.12 -2.87
C ALA A 127 11.61 13.37 -2.44
N SER A 128 12.30 14.51 -2.47
CA SER A 128 11.80 15.78 -1.96
C SER A 128 11.03 16.58 -3.03
N ASN A 129 11.32 16.36 -4.31
CA ASN A 129 10.79 17.12 -5.44
C ASN A 129 10.21 16.21 -6.55
N SER A 130 9.14 16.66 -7.21
CA SER A 130 8.52 15.98 -8.35
C SER A 130 9.46 15.81 -9.54
N THR A 131 10.34 16.78 -9.81
CA THR A 131 11.34 16.68 -10.89
C THR A 131 12.33 15.55 -10.62
N THR A 132 12.84 15.43 -9.39
CA THR A 132 13.68 14.32 -8.97
C THR A 132 12.94 13.00 -9.16
N ILE A 133 11.66 12.92 -8.79
CA ILE A 133 10.86 11.70 -8.96
C ILE A 133 10.79 11.25 -10.43
N GLU A 134 10.61 12.18 -11.37
CA GLU A 134 10.61 11.87 -12.81
C GLU A 134 11.97 11.37 -13.29
N LEU A 135 13.05 12.02 -12.85
CA LEU A 135 14.43 11.58 -13.14
C LEU A 135 14.73 10.20 -12.56
N LEU A 136 14.31 9.92 -11.33
CA LEU A 136 14.53 8.62 -10.69
C LEU A 136 13.75 7.50 -11.40
N LYS A 137 12.58 7.80 -11.97
CA LYS A 137 11.78 6.86 -12.76
C LYS A 137 12.39 6.58 -14.14
N SER A 138 13.14 7.51 -14.71
CA SER A 138 13.76 7.33 -16.03
C SER A 138 15.02 6.47 -15.99
N ILE A 139 15.59 6.21 -14.81
CA ILE A 139 16.76 5.35 -14.65
C ILE A 139 16.40 3.91 -15.02
N THR A 140 16.98 3.43 -16.11
CA THR A 140 16.83 2.05 -16.59
C THR A 140 17.74 1.09 -15.83
N GLY A 141 17.34 -0.18 -15.71
CA GLY A 141 18.17 -1.23 -15.09
C GLY A 141 18.01 -1.35 -13.57
N LEU A 142 17.12 -0.55 -12.97
CA LEU A 142 16.76 -0.62 -11.56
C LEU A 142 15.23 -0.66 -11.41
N ASN A 143 14.74 -1.39 -10.40
CA ASN A 143 13.33 -1.35 -10.01
C ASN A 143 13.13 -0.26 -8.94
N VAL A 144 13.12 1.00 -9.38
CA VAL A 144 13.03 2.18 -8.51
C VAL A 144 11.58 2.58 -8.31
N GLN A 145 11.19 2.76 -7.06
CA GLN A 145 9.89 3.26 -6.64
C GLN A 145 10.11 4.52 -5.79
N PRO A 146 10.18 5.72 -6.42
CA PRO A 146 10.35 6.95 -5.68
C PRO A 146 9.06 7.33 -4.93
N VAL A 147 9.22 7.85 -3.72
CA VAL A 147 8.14 8.22 -2.81
C VAL A 147 8.25 9.70 -2.49
N GLU A 148 7.24 10.46 -2.92
CA GLU A 148 7.09 11.89 -2.60
C GLU A 148 6.61 12.07 -1.16
N MET A 149 7.03 13.19 -0.54
CA MET A 149 6.38 13.67 0.66
C MET A 149 4.95 14.16 0.41
N VAL A 150 3.96 13.34 0.81
CA VAL A 150 2.53 13.65 0.63
C VAL A 150 1.89 14.36 1.82
N ALA A 151 2.67 14.83 2.80
CA ALA A 151 2.17 15.41 4.05
C ALA A 151 1.24 16.62 3.82
N SER A 152 1.61 17.51 2.90
CA SER A 152 0.80 18.69 2.53
C SER A 152 -0.54 18.28 1.89
N LYS A 153 -0.52 17.31 0.97
CA LYS A 153 -1.71 16.75 0.31
C LYS A 153 -2.66 16.13 1.34
N LEU A 154 -2.12 15.33 2.27
CA LEU A 154 -2.89 14.73 3.37
C LEU A 154 -3.49 15.79 4.30
N PHE A 155 -2.73 16.84 4.61
CA PHE A 155 -3.20 17.95 5.45
C PHE A 155 -4.41 18.67 4.83
N VAL A 156 -4.31 19.05 3.55
CA VAL A 156 -5.40 19.71 2.82
C VAL A 156 -6.65 18.83 2.76
N GLN A 157 -6.49 17.53 2.48
CA GLN A 157 -7.62 16.59 2.45
C GLN A 157 -8.29 16.44 3.82
N CYS A 158 -7.50 16.29 4.89
CA CYS A 158 -8.03 16.15 6.24
C CYS A 158 -8.69 17.44 6.75
N SER A 159 -8.23 18.61 6.29
CA SER A 159 -8.85 19.90 6.61
C SER A 159 -10.23 20.04 5.95
N ARG A 160 -10.35 19.60 4.68
CA ARG A 160 -11.61 19.68 3.92
C ARG A 160 -12.68 18.69 4.41
N GLN A 161 -12.29 17.48 4.82
CA GLN A 161 -13.23 16.44 5.25
C GLN A 161 -12.97 16.02 6.70
N LYS A 162 -13.86 16.46 7.61
CA LYS A 162 -13.86 16.02 9.01
C LYS A 162 -13.95 14.49 9.08
N GLY A 163 -13.10 13.88 9.90
CA GLY A 163 -13.05 12.43 10.11
C GLY A 163 -12.07 11.68 9.21
N LEU A 164 -11.62 12.26 8.09
CA LEU A 164 -10.70 11.61 7.17
C LEU A 164 -9.33 11.28 7.80
N LEU A 165 -8.86 12.13 8.72
CA LEU A 165 -7.65 11.86 9.50
C LEU A 165 -7.71 10.52 10.25
N LYS A 166 -8.87 10.16 10.81
CA LYS A 166 -9.05 8.89 11.52
C LYS A 166 -8.91 7.71 10.55
N ILE A 167 -9.45 7.85 9.34
CA ILE A 167 -9.38 6.84 8.28
C ILE A 167 -7.93 6.67 7.80
N TYR A 168 -7.22 7.76 7.47
CA TYR A 168 -5.82 7.70 7.06
C TYR A 168 -4.94 7.08 8.15
N ARG A 169 -5.13 7.51 9.40
CA ARG A 169 -4.41 6.93 10.54
C ARG A 169 -4.69 5.42 10.67
N HIS A 170 -5.91 4.96 10.39
CA HIS A 170 -6.24 3.54 10.44
C HIS A 170 -5.61 2.75 9.29
N LEU A 171 -5.66 3.26 8.05
CA LEU A 171 -5.13 2.57 6.87
C LEU A 171 -3.59 2.54 6.81
N LEU A 172 -2.94 3.61 7.29
CA LEU A 172 -1.47 3.72 7.28
C LEU A 172 -0.82 3.03 8.49
N ASN A 173 -1.58 2.73 9.55
CA ASN A 173 -1.09 1.90 10.65
C ASN A 173 -1.43 0.43 10.36
N SER A 174 -0.41 -0.41 10.15
CA SER A 174 -0.53 -1.82 9.74
C SER A 174 -1.19 -2.79 10.75
N ARG A 175 -2.16 -2.33 11.56
CA ARG A 175 -2.72 -3.08 12.70
C ARG A 175 -4.00 -3.85 12.39
N LYS A 176 -4.90 -3.27 11.61
CA LYS A 176 -6.25 -3.83 11.36
C LYS A 176 -6.44 -4.09 9.88
N ASN A 177 -6.95 -3.11 9.14
CA ASN A 177 -7.16 -3.23 7.69
C ASN A 177 -6.01 -2.55 6.96
N VAL A 178 -5.44 -3.25 5.99
CA VAL A 178 -4.35 -2.75 5.16
C VAL A 178 -4.69 -2.95 3.69
N PHE A 179 -3.96 -2.27 2.82
CA PHE A 179 -3.98 -2.57 1.40
C PHE A 179 -3.24 -3.88 1.14
N ASN A 180 -3.91 -4.82 0.50
CA ASN A 180 -3.35 -6.09 0.08
C ASN A 180 -3.55 -6.27 -1.43
N ILE A 181 -2.59 -6.93 -2.07
CA ILE A 181 -2.69 -7.33 -3.48
C ILE A 181 -2.79 -8.85 -3.52
N PHE A 182 -3.88 -9.38 -4.07
CA PHE A 182 -4.14 -10.81 -4.14
C PHE A 182 -4.37 -11.27 -5.58
N SER A 183 -3.79 -12.41 -5.95
CA SER A 183 -4.14 -13.12 -7.18
C SER A 183 -5.31 -14.05 -6.87
N ILE A 184 -6.44 -13.84 -7.52
CA ILE A 184 -7.64 -14.68 -7.37
C ILE A 184 -8.00 -15.16 -8.78
N PRO A 185 -7.57 -16.36 -9.20
CA PRO A 185 -7.84 -16.85 -10.54
C PRO A 185 -9.34 -16.95 -10.85
N GLU A 186 -10.18 -17.21 -9.84
CA GLU A 186 -11.63 -17.43 -10.00
C GLU A 186 -12.41 -16.18 -10.46
N VAL A 187 -11.80 -14.99 -10.39
CA VAL A 187 -12.44 -13.75 -10.86
C VAL A 187 -12.06 -13.40 -12.31
N GLY A 188 -11.23 -14.21 -12.96
CA GLY A 188 -10.92 -14.07 -14.38
C GLY A 188 -12.20 -14.10 -15.24
N GLY A 189 -12.31 -13.18 -16.19
CA GLY A 189 -13.47 -13.03 -17.06
C GLY A 189 -14.68 -12.33 -16.42
N MET A 190 -14.67 -12.05 -15.11
CA MET A 190 -15.76 -11.32 -14.46
C MET A 190 -15.62 -9.80 -14.65
N LYS A 191 -16.77 -9.10 -14.64
CA LYS A 191 -16.81 -7.64 -14.54
C LYS A 191 -16.46 -7.17 -13.15
N PHE A 192 -15.78 -6.04 -13.04
CA PHE A 192 -15.36 -5.45 -11.76
C PHE A 192 -16.52 -5.23 -10.79
N LYS A 193 -17.69 -4.80 -11.28
CA LYS A 193 -18.93 -4.70 -10.50
C LYS A 193 -19.27 -6.00 -9.78
N ASP A 194 -19.19 -7.13 -10.46
CA ASP A 194 -19.59 -8.42 -9.92
C ASP A 194 -18.56 -8.91 -8.91
N VAL A 195 -17.28 -8.68 -9.18
CA VAL A 195 -16.19 -8.99 -8.25
C VAL A 195 -16.34 -8.21 -6.94
N ARG A 196 -16.64 -6.91 -7.00
CA ARG A 196 -16.91 -6.10 -5.79
C ARG A 196 -18.06 -6.66 -4.95
N ARG A 197 -19.07 -7.27 -5.57
CA ARG A 197 -20.23 -7.85 -4.90
C ARG A 197 -19.95 -9.26 -4.36
N LYS A 198 -19.11 -10.04 -5.04
CA LYS A 198 -18.80 -11.44 -4.70
C LYS A 198 -17.76 -11.58 -3.59
N VAL A 199 -16.79 -10.67 -3.51
CA VAL A 199 -15.73 -10.72 -2.49
C VAL A 199 -16.31 -10.37 -1.12
N GLN A 200 -16.30 -11.34 -0.21
CA GLN A 200 -16.69 -11.13 1.19
C GLN A 200 -15.48 -10.74 2.05
N ASP A 201 -15.75 -10.09 3.18
CA ASP A 201 -14.76 -9.70 4.21
C ASP A 201 -13.60 -8.80 3.76
N ALA A 202 -13.71 -8.22 2.57
CA ALA A 202 -12.76 -7.25 2.04
C ALA A 202 -13.47 -6.19 1.20
N VAL A 203 -12.86 -5.02 1.08
CA VAL A 203 -13.29 -3.97 0.15
C VAL A 203 -12.41 -4.04 -1.08
N VAL A 204 -12.98 -4.35 -2.24
CA VAL A 204 -12.26 -4.34 -3.52
C VAL A 204 -12.12 -2.89 -3.99
N CYS A 205 -10.88 -2.39 -4.01
CA CYS A 205 -10.55 -1.00 -4.31
C CYS A 205 -10.03 -0.79 -5.74
N GLY A 206 -9.57 -1.84 -6.41
CA GLY A 206 -8.99 -1.72 -7.74
C GLY A 206 -8.36 -3.00 -8.25
N ILE A 207 -7.66 -2.87 -9.38
CA ILE A 207 -6.97 -3.95 -10.08
C ILE A 207 -5.50 -3.57 -10.22
N PHE A 208 -4.59 -4.51 -10.03
CA PHE A 208 -3.18 -4.40 -10.36
C PHE A 208 -2.93 -5.16 -11.66
N ARG A 209 -2.55 -4.42 -12.71
CA ARG A 209 -2.35 -4.92 -14.08
C ARG A 209 -1.07 -4.31 -14.65
N SER A 210 -0.25 -5.12 -15.31
CA SER A 210 0.97 -4.68 -16.01
C SER A 210 1.92 -3.80 -15.16
N GLY A 211 2.05 -4.09 -13.85
CA GLY A 211 2.92 -3.33 -12.95
C GLY A 211 2.28 -2.05 -12.37
N GLY A 212 1.06 -1.68 -12.78
CA GLY A 212 0.35 -0.50 -12.30
C GLY A 212 -0.88 -0.83 -11.46
N ILE A 213 -1.23 0.05 -10.52
CA ILE A 213 -2.48 0.00 -9.75
C ILE A 213 -3.53 0.87 -10.44
N HIS A 214 -4.65 0.27 -10.83
CA HIS A 214 -5.84 0.92 -11.32
C HIS A 214 -6.89 0.98 -10.22
N PHE A 215 -6.95 2.12 -9.52
CA PHE A 215 -7.96 2.36 -8.49
C PHE A 215 -9.34 2.57 -9.14
N HIS A 216 -10.35 1.88 -8.59
CA HIS A 216 -11.75 1.98 -8.99
C HIS A 216 -11.95 2.03 -10.52
N PRO A 217 -11.59 0.94 -11.22
CA PRO A 217 -11.87 0.82 -12.66
C PRO A 217 -13.38 0.87 -12.92
N GLY A 218 -13.77 1.03 -14.19
CA GLY A 218 -15.18 1.04 -14.59
C GLY A 218 -15.88 -0.26 -14.20
N ASP A 219 -17.18 -0.18 -13.92
CA ASP A 219 -17.97 -1.32 -13.45
C ASP A 219 -17.98 -2.48 -14.45
N ASP A 220 -17.92 -2.18 -15.75
CA ASP A 220 -17.86 -3.14 -16.84
C ASP A 220 -16.45 -3.62 -17.20
N GLU A 221 -15.40 -3.12 -16.53
CA GLU A 221 -14.02 -3.57 -16.76
C GLU A 221 -13.92 -5.07 -16.45
N VAL A 222 -13.50 -5.85 -17.45
CA VAL A 222 -13.35 -7.29 -17.32
C VAL A 222 -11.96 -7.61 -16.77
N LEU A 223 -11.92 -8.41 -15.70
CA LEU A 223 -10.68 -8.86 -15.10
C LEU A 223 -10.05 -9.96 -15.95
N LYS A 224 -8.73 -9.87 -16.14
CA LYS A 224 -7.93 -10.91 -16.78
C LYS A 224 -7.44 -11.89 -15.71
N GLU A 225 -7.16 -13.14 -16.10
CA GLU A 225 -6.61 -14.14 -15.17
C GLU A 225 -5.27 -13.73 -14.56
N THR A 226 -4.49 -12.92 -15.27
CA THR A 226 -3.21 -12.37 -14.81
C THR A 226 -3.36 -11.18 -13.85
N ASP A 227 -4.57 -10.61 -13.75
CA ASP A 227 -4.81 -9.45 -12.91
C ASP A 227 -4.79 -9.84 -11.43
N LYS A 228 -4.33 -8.90 -10.60
CA LYS A 228 -4.43 -9.04 -9.14
C LYS A 228 -5.43 -8.02 -8.61
N LEU A 229 -6.16 -8.38 -7.56
CA LEU A 229 -7.09 -7.48 -6.89
C LEU A 229 -6.38 -6.66 -5.82
N LEU A 230 -6.66 -5.35 -5.80
CA LEU A 230 -6.33 -4.48 -4.69
C LEU A 230 -7.50 -4.49 -3.68
N LEU A 231 -7.23 -4.97 -2.48
CA LEU A 231 -8.22 -5.12 -1.41
C LEU A 231 -7.82 -4.29 -0.18
N ILE A 232 -8.80 -3.68 0.49
CA ILE A 232 -8.66 -3.28 1.89
C ILE A 232 -9.25 -4.41 2.74
N SER A 233 -8.38 -5.07 3.50
CA SER A 233 -8.75 -6.22 4.32
C SER A 233 -7.81 -6.40 5.50
N PRO A 234 -8.19 -7.20 6.51
CA PRO A 234 -7.26 -7.58 7.57
C PRO A 234 -6.02 -8.27 7.01
N VAL A 235 -4.89 -8.16 7.72
CA VAL A 235 -3.67 -8.87 7.33
C VAL A 235 -3.94 -10.38 7.39
N CYS A 236 -3.97 -11.04 6.22
CA CYS A 236 -4.26 -12.47 6.14
C CYS A 236 -3.05 -13.30 6.57
N GLY A 237 -3.26 -14.20 7.54
CA GLY A 237 -2.30 -15.24 7.89
C GLY A 237 -2.42 -16.46 6.97
N LYS A 238 -1.43 -17.37 7.02
CA LYS A 238 -1.44 -18.63 6.23
C LYS A 238 -2.69 -19.49 6.43
N ARG A 239 -3.42 -19.31 7.55
CA ARG A 239 -4.64 -20.07 7.89
C ARG A 239 -5.93 -19.57 7.22
N LYS A 240 -5.93 -18.41 6.55
CA LYS A 240 -7.13 -17.83 5.89
C LYS A 240 -6.81 -17.38 4.46
N SER A 241 -6.35 -18.30 3.61
CA SER A 241 -6.00 -17.94 2.21
C SER A 241 -7.20 -17.87 1.26
N GLN A 242 -8.43 -18.04 1.71
CA GLN A 242 -9.58 -18.08 0.81
C GLN A 242 -10.55 -16.97 1.19
N TYR A 243 -10.44 -15.84 0.48
CA TYR A 243 -11.64 -15.04 0.29
C TYR A 243 -12.60 -15.92 -0.50
N SER A 244 -13.72 -16.30 0.10
CA SER A 244 -14.73 -17.09 -0.61
C SER A 244 -15.38 -16.19 -1.66
N VAL A 245 -15.15 -16.52 -2.93
CA VAL A 245 -15.94 -15.97 -4.03
C VAL A 245 -17.27 -16.70 -4.00
N LEU A 246 -18.37 -15.99 -3.78
CA LEU A 246 -19.68 -16.61 -3.87
C LEU A 246 -20.01 -16.98 -5.33
N ASN A 247 -20.37 -18.25 -5.54
CA ASN A 247 -21.13 -18.67 -6.72
C ASN A 247 -22.57 -18.19 -6.57
N ILE A 248 -22.87 -17.03 -7.15
CA ILE A 248 -24.26 -16.68 -7.41
C ILE A 248 -24.64 -17.45 -8.68
N SER A 249 -25.21 -18.63 -8.50
CA SER A 249 -26.04 -19.24 -9.55
C SER A 249 -27.13 -18.23 -9.88
N GLU A 250 -27.27 -17.87 -11.14
CA GLU A 250 -28.44 -17.16 -11.65
C GLU A 250 -29.67 -17.98 -11.24
N ARG A 251 -30.45 -17.47 -10.28
CA ARG A 251 -31.80 -17.98 -10.03
C ARG A 251 -32.72 -17.17 -10.92
N THR A 252 -33.07 -17.79 -12.03
CA THR A 252 -34.20 -17.47 -12.88
C THR A 252 -35.44 -17.28 -12.00
N ASP A 253 -36.18 -16.21 -12.27
CA ASP A 253 -37.47 -15.91 -11.68
C ASP A 253 -38.42 -17.11 -11.77
N ASN A 254 -39.06 -17.46 -10.65
CA ASN A 254 -40.41 -18.01 -10.66
C ASN A 254 -41.07 -17.71 -9.31
N SER A 255 -42.28 -17.15 -9.41
CA SER A 255 -43.19 -16.82 -8.34
C SER A 255 -43.60 -18.06 -7.54
N VAL A 256 -44.01 -17.84 -6.28
CA VAL A 256 -45.28 -18.29 -5.67
C VAL A 256 -45.16 -18.45 -4.14
N ASN A 257 -45.98 -17.64 -3.48
CA ASN A 257 -46.72 -17.78 -2.20
C ASN A 257 -46.04 -17.91 -0.83
N TYR A 258 -46.57 -17.04 0.05
CA TYR A 258 -46.46 -16.99 1.50
C TYR A 258 -46.98 -18.26 2.20
N SER A 259 -46.22 -18.71 3.19
CA SER A 259 -46.74 -19.31 4.41
C SER A 259 -45.68 -19.25 5.50
N GLU A 260 -45.94 -18.48 6.56
CA GLU A 260 -45.37 -18.71 7.90
C GLU A 260 -45.96 -20.03 8.47
N PRO A 261 -45.36 -20.75 9.46
CA PRO A 261 -44.74 -20.13 10.65
C PRO A 261 -43.63 -20.90 11.42
N LYS A 262 -43.14 -20.21 12.47
CA LYS A 262 -42.53 -20.65 13.76
C LYS A 262 -41.01 -20.93 13.89
N GLU A 263 -40.44 -20.03 14.70
CA GLU A 263 -39.39 -20.17 15.73
C GLU A 263 -38.20 -21.11 15.50
N GLY A 264 -37.04 -20.46 15.37
CA GLY A 264 -35.75 -21.00 15.75
C GLY A 264 -34.65 -20.73 14.73
N GLN A 265 -34.10 -19.51 14.69
CA GLN A 265 -32.75 -19.21 14.13
C GLN A 265 -32.42 -17.71 14.24
N ARG A 266 -31.73 -17.31 15.30
CA ARG A 266 -31.29 -15.91 15.54
C ARG A 266 -30.00 -15.51 14.81
N SER A 267 -29.41 -16.40 13.99
CA SER A 267 -28.14 -16.16 13.29
C SER A 267 -28.28 -15.82 11.81
N SER A 268 -29.41 -16.13 11.18
CA SER A 268 -29.62 -15.91 9.74
C SER A 268 -30.01 -14.46 9.41
N SER A 269 -30.88 -13.85 10.22
CA SER A 269 -31.45 -12.50 9.98
C SER A 269 -30.41 -11.39 9.96
N VAL A 270 -29.41 -11.46 10.84
CA VAL A 270 -28.35 -10.44 10.94
C VAL A 270 -27.46 -10.45 9.69
N VAL A 271 -27.22 -11.63 9.10
CA VAL A 271 -26.38 -11.77 7.90
C VAL A 271 -27.13 -11.30 6.65
N THR A 272 -28.44 -11.54 6.54
CA THR A 272 -29.28 -11.02 5.45
C THR A 272 -29.47 -9.50 5.55
N GLU A 273 -29.69 -8.94 6.75
CA GLU A 273 -29.76 -7.48 6.94
C GLU A 273 -28.43 -6.78 6.59
N LEU A 274 -27.29 -7.36 6.96
CA LEU A 274 -25.96 -6.86 6.56
C LEU A 274 -25.72 -6.95 5.04
N LYS A 275 -26.31 -7.93 4.36
CA LYS A 275 -26.24 -8.07 2.89
C LYS A 275 -27.10 -7.01 2.19
N GLU A 276 -28.33 -6.79 2.64
CA GLU A 276 -29.23 -5.79 2.07
C GLU A 276 -28.74 -4.36 2.29
N THR A 277 -28.23 -4.05 3.49
CA THR A 277 -27.66 -2.73 3.80
C THR A 277 -26.38 -2.46 3.00
N ARG A 278 -25.55 -3.47 2.71
CA ARG A 278 -24.40 -3.33 1.81
C ARG A 278 -24.81 -3.06 0.37
N LEU A 279 -25.80 -3.80 -0.16
CA LEU A 279 -26.30 -3.60 -1.52
C LEU A 279 -26.86 -2.19 -1.73
N LYS A 280 -27.57 -1.64 -0.72
CA LYS A 280 -28.14 -0.28 -0.76
C LYS A 280 -27.09 0.83 -0.65
N ASN A 281 -25.91 0.55 -0.09
CA ASN A 281 -24.85 1.55 0.15
C ASN A 281 -23.75 1.58 -0.93
N ILE A 282 -23.85 0.77 -1.98
CA ILE A 282 -22.91 0.83 -3.12
C ILE A 282 -23.39 1.94 -4.06
N VAL A 283 -22.66 3.05 -4.06
CA VAL A 283 -22.92 4.20 -4.94
C VAL A 283 -22.58 3.83 -6.40
N GLU A 284 -23.58 3.87 -7.26
CA GLU A 284 -23.40 3.77 -8.72
C GLU A 284 -22.82 5.07 -9.28
N ARG A 285 -21.94 4.93 -10.29
CA ARG A 285 -21.31 6.09 -10.93
C ARG A 285 -22.35 6.81 -11.81
N PRO A 286 -22.55 8.13 -11.68
CA PRO A 286 -23.38 8.86 -12.63
C PRO A 286 -22.74 8.82 -14.03
N SER A 287 -23.56 8.57 -15.05
CA SER A 287 -23.15 8.64 -16.45
C SER A 287 -22.75 10.09 -16.78
N LYS A 288 -21.57 10.28 -17.38
CA LYS A 288 -21.09 11.62 -17.76
C LYS A 288 -21.95 12.16 -18.90
N SER A 289 -22.79 13.15 -18.64
CA SER A 289 -23.30 14.06 -19.67
C SER A 289 -22.38 15.28 -19.80
N LEU A 290 -21.99 15.60 -21.02
CA LEU A 290 -21.19 16.78 -21.37
C LEU A 290 -22.11 17.99 -21.47
N SER A 291 -22.06 18.92 -20.50
CA SER A 291 -22.35 20.35 -20.75
C SER A 291 -21.99 21.23 -19.55
N LYS A 292 -21.14 22.24 -19.78
CA LYS A 292 -20.83 23.35 -18.86
C LYS A 292 -22.03 24.30 -18.73
N ARG A 293 -22.35 24.76 -17.50
CA ARG A 293 -22.76 26.14 -17.18
C ARG A 293 -22.73 26.40 -15.66
N MET A 294 -22.20 27.56 -15.26
CA MET A 294 -22.20 28.10 -13.90
C MET A 294 -23.56 28.73 -13.55
N TYR A 295 -24.05 28.55 -12.31
CA TYR A 295 -24.15 29.59 -11.25
C TYR A 295 -25.16 29.22 -10.12
N THR A 296 -24.80 29.67 -8.90
CA THR A 296 -25.60 30.02 -7.70
C THR A 296 -26.48 29.00 -6.94
N GLY A 297 -26.25 28.90 -5.61
CA GLY A 297 -27.31 29.09 -4.61
C GLY A 297 -27.88 27.87 -3.86
N THR A 298 -27.33 27.61 -2.67
CA THR A 298 -27.97 27.09 -1.43
C THR A 298 -28.62 25.69 -1.33
N LYS A 299 -28.18 25.02 -0.24
CA LYS A 299 -28.81 23.99 0.61
C LYS A 299 -28.91 22.55 0.10
N GLY A 300 -28.22 21.69 0.86
CA GLY A 300 -28.63 20.31 1.13
C GLY A 300 -28.07 19.27 0.15
N MET A 301 -26.85 18.78 0.40
CA MET A 301 -26.48 17.44 -0.07
C MET A 301 -25.33 16.86 0.74
N HIS A 302 -25.70 15.93 1.62
CA HIS A 302 -24.78 14.96 2.18
C HIS A 302 -24.25 14.07 1.05
N THR A 303 -22.99 13.63 1.22
CA THR A 303 -22.35 12.50 0.51
C THR A 303 -22.14 12.64 -1.00
N TYR A 304 -21.33 13.61 -1.44
CA TYR A 304 -20.51 13.47 -2.66
C TYR A 304 -19.24 14.32 -2.55
N CYS A 305 -18.07 13.68 -2.33
CA CYS A 305 -16.78 14.19 -2.80
C CYS A 305 -15.66 13.16 -2.53
N TRP A 306 -15.62 12.10 -3.34
CA TRP A 306 -14.43 11.26 -3.50
C TRP A 306 -14.30 10.95 -4.99
N LEU A 307 -13.83 11.92 -5.79
CA LEU A 307 -13.19 11.72 -7.11
C LEU A 307 -12.87 13.00 -7.93
N GLU A 308 -12.66 14.16 -7.31
CA GLU A 308 -12.05 15.32 -8.00
C GLU A 308 -10.77 15.76 -7.31
N ALA A 309 -9.68 15.05 -7.63
CA ALA A 309 -8.31 15.51 -7.43
C ALA A 309 -7.41 14.88 -8.52
N LYS A 310 -7.79 15.11 -9.78
CA LYS A 310 -6.90 15.00 -10.95
C LYS A 310 -7.11 16.28 -11.75
N ASN A 311 -6.35 17.30 -11.37
CA ASN A 311 -6.04 18.56 -12.05
C ASN A 311 -5.77 19.55 -10.93
N TYR A 312 -4.55 19.51 -10.41
CA TYR A 312 -3.72 20.59 -9.86
C TYR A 312 -2.48 19.93 -9.22
#